data_AF-A0AAW4YEP7-F1
#
_entry.id   AF-A0AAW4YEP7-F1
#
_cell.length_a   1.000
_cell.length_b   1.000
_cell.length_c   1.000
_cell.angle_alpha   90.00
_cell.angle_beta   90.00
_cell.angle_gamma   90.00
#
_symmetry.space_group_name_H-M   'P 1'
#
loop_
_entity.id
_entity.type
_entity.pdbx_description
1 polymer ?
#
loop_
_entity_poly.entity_id
_entity_poly.type
_entity_poly.pdbx_seq_one_letter_code
_entity_poly.pdbx_strand_id
1 'polypeptide(L)'
;EAPLDESLYPIIRDICQEVKVHGDKALKMYNLTFDHAKTDHLEVSHEQIKAAFDTLDEKTKQALQQSYERIKAYQESIKQTNQQIEESKECYEIYHPLESVGIYVPGGKASYPSTVLMTATLAQVAGVENIVAVTPPQPNGISQEVLAACYITQV
;
A
#
# COMPACT_ATOMS: atom_id res chain seq x y z
N GLU A 1 -6.66 -6.35 23.64
CA GLU A 1 -6.60 -7.06 22.34
C GLU A 1 -7.05 -8.49 22.54
N ALA A 2 -7.70 -9.09 21.53
CA ALA A 2 -7.90 -10.53 21.54
C ALA A 2 -6.54 -11.22 21.38
N PRO A 3 -6.27 -12.33 22.10
CA PRO A 3 -5.01 -13.05 21.95
C PRO A 3 -4.85 -13.58 20.51
N LEU A 4 -3.62 -13.62 20.02
CA LEU A 4 -3.28 -14.28 18.77
C LEU A 4 -3.62 -15.76 18.88
N ASP A 5 -4.44 -16.25 17.95
CA ASP A 5 -4.78 -17.66 17.86
C ASP A 5 -3.65 -18.41 17.14
N GLU A 6 -2.73 -18.98 17.92
CA GLU A 6 -1.60 -19.75 17.40
C GLU A 6 -2.01 -20.97 16.57
N SER A 7 -3.26 -21.44 16.69
CA SER A 7 -3.77 -22.55 15.86
C SER A 7 -3.83 -22.22 14.37
N LEU A 8 -3.78 -20.93 14.01
CA LEU A 8 -3.74 -20.46 12.63
C LEU A 8 -2.34 -20.56 11.98
N TYR A 9 -1.27 -20.71 12.78
CA TYR A 9 0.11 -20.67 12.25
C TYR A 9 0.43 -21.77 11.24
N PRO A 10 -0.01 -23.03 11.41
CA PRO A 10 0.17 -24.06 10.40
C PRO A 10 -0.50 -23.66 9.08
N ILE A 11 -1.74 -23.16 9.13
CA ILE A 11 -2.51 -22.76 7.94
C ILE A 11 -1.83 -21.61 7.20
N ILE A 12 -1.39 -20.57 7.91
CA ILE A 12 -0.68 -19.42 7.31
C ILE A 12 0.63 -19.89 6.66
N ARG A 13 1.37 -20.77 7.33
CA ARG A 13 2.63 -21.32 6.81
C ARG A 13 2.42 -22.09 5.50
N ASP A 14 1.37 -22.91 5.44
CA ASP A 14 1.04 -23.68 4.25
C ASP A 14 0.66 -22.75 3.09
N ILE A 15 -0.14 -21.70 3.34
CA ILE A 15 -0.47 -20.66 2.33
C ILE A 15 0.80 -19.98 1.80
N CYS A 16 1.68 -19.54 2.70
CA CYS A 16 2.94 -18.91 2.30
C CYS A 16 3.83 -19.86 1.49
N GLN A 17 3.85 -21.15 1.83
CA GLN A 17 4.62 -22.16 1.10
C GLN A 17 4.05 -22.41 -0.30
N GLU A 18 2.73 -22.50 -0.44
CA GLU A 18 2.05 -22.64 -1.73
C GLU A 18 2.34 -21.44 -2.65
N VAL A 19 2.24 -20.21 -2.12
CA VAL A 19 2.59 -18.99 -2.87
C VAL A 19 4.06 -19.00 -3.28
N LYS A 20 4.96 -19.45 -2.40
CA LYS A 20 6.39 -19.53 -2.71
C LYS A 20 6.71 -20.54 -3.83
N VAL A 21 6.02 -21.66 -3.87
CA VAL A 21 6.28 -22.73 -4.86
C VAL A 21 5.55 -22.48 -6.19
N HIS A 22 4.34 -21.93 -6.13
CA HIS A 22 3.43 -21.85 -7.28
C HIS A 22 3.14 -20.43 -7.76
N GLY A 23 3.64 -19.40 -7.07
CA GLY A 23 3.57 -17.99 -7.47
C GLY A 23 2.14 -17.55 -7.79
N ASP A 24 1.98 -16.85 -8.93
CA ASP A 24 0.70 -16.29 -9.41
C ASP A 24 -0.44 -17.31 -9.47
N LYS A 25 -0.12 -18.59 -9.73
CA LYS A 25 -1.15 -19.63 -9.78
C LYS A 25 -1.78 -19.84 -8.40
N ALA A 26 -0.99 -19.83 -7.34
CA ALA A 26 -1.49 -19.92 -5.97
C ALA A 26 -2.25 -18.64 -5.59
N LEU A 27 -1.74 -17.46 -5.95
CA LEU A 27 -2.44 -16.19 -5.69
C LEU A 27 -3.84 -16.16 -6.32
N LYS A 28 -3.95 -16.51 -7.61
CA LYS A 28 -5.25 -16.59 -8.30
C LYS A 28 -6.19 -17.63 -7.70
N MET A 29 -5.65 -18.76 -7.23
CA MET A 29 -6.44 -19.78 -6.52
C MET A 29 -6.97 -19.23 -5.19
N TYR A 30 -6.14 -18.55 -4.40
CA TYR A 30 -6.55 -17.99 -3.12
C TYR A 30 -7.52 -16.82 -3.27
N ASN A 31 -7.37 -15.97 -4.29
CA ASN A 31 -8.37 -14.94 -4.61
C ASN A 31 -9.75 -15.57 -4.88
N LEU A 32 -9.81 -16.69 -5.61
CA LEU A 32 -11.06 -17.39 -5.84
C LEU A 32 -11.61 -18.04 -4.55
N THR A 33 -10.73 -18.56 -3.71
CA THR A 33 -11.08 -19.34 -2.52
C THR A 33 -11.56 -18.46 -1.38
N PHE A 34 -10.80 -17.41 -1.05
CA PHE A 34 -11.05 -16.54 0.09
C PHE A 34 -11.84 -15.28 -0.27
N ASP A 35 -11.56 -14.69 -1.42
CA ASP A 35 -12.20 -13.42 -1.84
C ASP A 35 -13.38 -13.64 -2.80
N HIS A 36 -13.61 -14.89 -3.21
CA HIS A 36 -14.66 -15.29 -4.16
C HIS A 36 -14.59 -14.50 -5.47
N ALA A 37 -13.39 -14.07 -5.85
CA ALA A 37 -13.14 -13.24 -7.03
C ALA A 37 -12.22 -13.98 -8.00
N LYS A 38 -12.65 -14.10 -9.26
CA LYS A 38 -11.80 -14.61 -10.32
C LYS A 38 -10.86 -13.50 -10.80
N THR A 39 -9.56 -13.71 -10.66
CA THR A 39 -8.53 -12.73 -11.03
C THR A 39 -7.73 -13.20 -12.23
N ASP A 40 -7.99 -12.62 -13.40
CA ASP A 40 -7.23 -12.95 -14.62
C ASP A 40 -5.87 -12.23 -14.64
N HIS A 41 -5.84 -10.98 -14.19
CA HIS A 41 -4.64 -10.15 -14.04
C HIS A 41 -4.50 -9.72 -12.57
N LEU A 42 -3.32 -9.94 -11.98
CA LEU A 42 -3.05 -9.59 -10.57
C LEU A 42 -2.81 -8.09 -10.40
N GLU A 43 -2.17 -7.46 -11.39
CA GLU A 43 -1.90 -6.03 -11.40
C GLU A 43 -3.07 -5.27 -12.01
N VAL A 44 -3.45 -4.16 -11.36
CA VAL A 44 -4.44 -3.22 -11.88
C VAL A 44 -3.70 -2.25 -12.80
N SER A 45 -4.18 -2.10 -14.04
CA SER A 45 -3.51 -1.23 -15.01
C SER A 45 -3.56 0.25 -14.59
N HIS A 46 -2.55 1.02 -15.01
CA HIS A 46 -2.50 2.45 -14.77
C HIS A 46 -3.72 3.17 -15.37
N GLU A 47 -4.23 2.71 -16.51
CA GLU A 47 -5.44 3.22 -17.14
C GLU A 47 -6.68 3.04 -16.25
N GLN A 48 -6.82 1.88 -15.60
CA GLN A 48 -7.91 1.65 -14.66
C GLN A 48 -7.80 2.52 -13.41
N ILE A 49 -6.59 2.66 -12.87
CA ILE A 49 -6.30 3.51 -11.71
C ILE A 49 -6.64 4.99 -12.03
N LYS A 50 -6.21 5.48 -13.19
CA LYS A 50 -6.51 6.84 -13.65
C LYS A 50 -8.00 7.03 -13.90
N ALA A 51 -8.67 6.08 -14.53
CA ALA A 51 -10.12 6.15 -14.78
C ALA A 51 -10.91 6.23 -13.48
N ALA A 52 -10.50 5.48 -12.44
CA ALA A 52 -11.11 5.57 -11.13
C ALA A 52 -10.99 6.97 -10.54
N PHE A 53 -9.81 7.59 -10.61
CA PHE A 53 -9.64 8.99 -10.22
C PHE A 53 -10.54 9.94 -11.04
N ASP A 54 -10.51 9.84 -12.38
CA ASP A 54 -11.22 10.76 -13.28
C ASP A 54 -12.75 10.73 -13.07
N THR A 55 -13.32 9.58 -12.71
CA THR A 55 -14.77 9.37 -12.52
C THR A 55 -15.30 9.85 -11.18
N LEU A 56 -14.45 10.12 -10.18
CA LEU A 56 -14.88 10.67 -8.90
C LEU A 56 -15.46 12.08 -9.07
N ASP A 57 -16.40 12.44 -8.20
CA ASP A 57 -16.89 13.81 -8.11
C ASP A 57 -15.78 14.76 -7.60
N GLU A 58 -15.86 16.03 -8.01
CA GLU A 58 -14.83 17.02 -7.72
C GLU A 58 -14.63 17.26 -6.22
N LYS A 59 -15.68 17.13 -5.40
CA LYS A 59 -15.55 17.29 -3.95
C LYS A 59 -14.70 16.18 -3.36
N THR A 60 -14.92 14.93 -3.79
CA THR A 60 -14.13 13.78 -3.34
C THR A 60 -12.68 13.86 -3.82
N LYS A 61 -12.43 14.23 -5.09
CA LYS A 61 -11.07 14.46 -5.61
C LYS A 61 -10.31 15.49 -4.78
N GLN A 62 -10.94 16.65 -4.52
CA GLN A 62 -10.34 17.71 -3.72
C GLN A 62 -10.06 17.27 -2.28
N ALA A 63 -10.96 16.50 -1.66
CA ALA A 63 -10.75 15.99 -0.31
C ALA A 63 -9.55 15.02 -0.22
N LEU A 64 -9.41 14.11 -1.19
CA LEU A 64 -8.27 13.19 -1.27
C LEU A 64 -6.96 13.94 -1.51
N GLN A 65 -6.94 14.88 -2.47
CA GLN A 65 -5.77 15.69 -2.78
C GLN A 65 -5.33 16.56 -1.58
N GLN A 66 -6.28 17.22 -0.90
CA GLN A 66 -6.00 18.00 0.30
C GLN A 66 -5.44 17.12 1.43
N SER A 67 -5.96 15.90 1.58
CA SER A 67 -5.46 14.95 2.58
C SER A 67 -4.02 14.53 2.26
N TYR A 68 -3.74 14.18 1.01
CA TYR A 68 -2.40 13.86 0.52
C TYR A 68 -1.41 14.99 0.81
N GLU A 69 -1.74 16.23 0.44
CA GLU A 69 -0.86 17.39 0.63
C GLU A 69 -0.56 17.66 2.11
N ARG A 70 -1.56 17.53 2.98
CA ARG A 70 -1.38 17.70 4.43
C ARG A 70 -0.51 16.61 5.03
N ILE A 71 -0.71 15.35 4.62
CA ILE A 71 0.11 14.23 5.07
C ILE A 71 1.54 14.46 4.61
N LYS A 72 1.75 14.75 3.32
CA LYS A 72 3.06 15.00 2.74
C LYS A 72 3.80 16.12 3.46
N ALA A 73 3.17 17.28 3.63
CA ALA A 73 3.78 18.42 4.31
C ALA A 73 4.19 18.09 5.75
N TYR A 74 3.36 17.34 6.49
CA TYR A 74 3.71 16.92 7.83
C TYR A 74 4.87 15.93 7.84
N GLN A 75 4.85 14.91 6.98
CA GLN A 75 5.92 13.91 6.88
C GLN A 75 7.25 14.54 6.48
N GLU A 76 7.24 15.50 5.55
CA GLU A 76 8.42 16.27 5.16
C GLU A 76 8.96 17.08 6.35
N SER A 77 8.08 17.66 7.18
CA SER A 77 8.49 18.44 8.35
C SER A 77 9.16 17.62 9.47
N ILE A 78 8.86 16.32 9.56
CA ILE A 78 9.43 15.42 10.57
C ILE A 78 10.52 14.49 10.02
N LYS A 79 10.82 14.58 8.71
CA LYS A 79 11.82 13.75 8.05
C LYS A 79 13.19 14.04 8.63
N GLN A 80 13.84 12.99 9.17
CA GLN A 80 15.22 13.08 9.62
C GLN A 80 16.16 13.26 8.43
N THR A 81 17.14 14.14 8.59
CA THR A 81 18.17 14.41 7.59
C THR A 81 19.51 13.93 8.10
N ASN A 82 20.38 13.53 7.17
CA ASN A 82 21.77 13.18 7.48
C ASN A 82 22.43 14.31 8.27
N GLN A 83 23.08 13.95 9.37
CA GLN A 83 23.69 14.93 10.28
C GLN A 83 25.00 14.40 10.85
N GLN A 84 25.90 15.33 11.16
CA GLN A 84 27.13 15.02 11.90
C GLN A 84 26.80 15.10 13.40
N ILE A 85 27.07 14.02 14.14
CA ILE A 85 26.78 13.94 15.59
C ILE A 85 27.94 14.53 16.40
N GLU A 86 29.19 14.36 15.94
CA GLU A 86 30.37 14.88 16.64
C GLU A 86 31.40 15.42 15.65
N GLU A 87 31.62 16.75 15.68
CA GLU A 87 32.54 17.46 14.77
C GLU A 87 34.00 17.02 14.96
N SER A 88 34.40 16.72 16.20
CA SER A 88 35.78 16.37 16.55
C SER A 88 36.20 14.95 16.14
N LYS A 89 35.24 14.09 15.75
CA LYS A 89 35.48 12.67 15.48
C LYS A 89 34.97 12.18 14.12
N GLU A 90 34.57 13.07 13.21
CA GLU A 90 33.98 12.71 11.91
C GLU A 90 32.84 11.66 12.05
N CYS A 91 31.98 11.83 13.07
CA CYS A 91 30.89 10.89 13.34
C CYS A 91 29.58 11.37 12.70
N TYR A 92 28.96 10.54 11.86
CA TYR A 92 27.74 10.88 11.11
C TYR A 92 26.60 9.89 11.37
N GLU A 93 25.38 10.41 11.32
CA GLU A 93 24.15 9.63 11.21
C GLU A 93 23.56 9.83 9.83
N ILE A 94 23.42 8.73 9.09
CA ILE A 94 22.95 8.72 7.71
C ILE A 94 21.69 7.85 7.64
N TYR A 95 20.64 8.40 7.05
CA TYR A 95 19.36 7.73 6.85
C TYR A 95 19.23 7.32 5.38
N HIS A 96 18.98 6.03 5.15
CA HIS A 96 18.74 5.48 3.82
C HIS A 96 17.29 4.96 3.72
N PRO A 97 16.56 5.27 2.64
CA PRO A 97 15.26 4.67 2.41
C PRO A 97 15.39 3.18 2.12
N LEU A 98 14.31 2.44 2.34
CA LEU A 98 14.18 1.07 1.84
C LEU A 98 14.09 1.10 0.31
N GLU A 99 14.65 0.08 -0.35
CA GLU A 99 14.57 -0.07 -1.81
C GLU A 99 13.13 -0.36 -2.27
N SER A 100 12.37 -1.13 -1.49
CA SER A 100 11.01 -1.54 -1.83
C SER A 100 10.11 -1.70 -0.60
N VAL A 101 8.84 -1.30 -0.71
CA VAL A 101 7.82 -1.46 0.33
C VAL A 101 6.52 -1.99 -0.28
N GLY A 102 5.92 -2.99 0.39
CA GLY A 102 4.56 -3.46 0.12
C GLY A 102 3.57 -2.93 1.15
N ILE A 103 2.44 -2.41 0.70
CA ILE A 103 1.38 -1.82 1.52
C ILE A 103 0.13 -2.67 1.38
N TYR A 104 -0.32 -3.29 2.47
CA TYR A 104 -1.60 -3.99 2.48
C TYR A 104 -2.76 -3.03 2.78
N VAL A 105 -3.69 -2.93 1.84
CA VAL A 105 -4.92 -2.14 1.94
C VAL A 105 -6.09 -3.10 2.09
N PRO A 106 -6.79 -3.11 3.25
CA PRO A 106 -7.93 -3.99 3.45
C PRO A 106 -9.05 -3.77 2.41
N GLY A 107 -9.72 -4.85 2.02
CA GLY A 107 -10.89 -4.80 1.15
C GLY A 107 -12.23 -4.76 1.89
N GLY A 108 -13.32 -4.85 1.13
CA GLY A 108 -14.69 -4.91 1.60
C GLY A 108 -15.16 -3.61 2.28
N LYS A 109 -15.92 -3.76 3.38
CA LYS A 109 -16.48 -2.63 4.14
C LYS A 109 -15.42 -1.76 4.84
N ALA A 110 -14.18 -2.23 4.91
CA ALA A 110 -13.05 -1.52 5.51
C ALA A 110 -12.07 -0.99 4.44
N SER A 111 -12.53 -0.84 3.19
CA SER A 111 -11.72 -0.27 2.12
C SER A 111 -11.60 1.24 2.29
N TYR A 112 -10.46 1.68 2.82
CA TYR A 112 -10.22 3.07 3.16
C TYR A 112 -9.13 3.70 2.28
N PRO A 113 -9.44 4.74 1.48
CA PRO A 113 -8.42 5.46 0.72
C PRO A 113 -7.38 6.10 1.64
N SER A 114 -7.75 6.45 2.87
CA SER A 114 -6.83 7.00 3.87
C SER A 114 -5.68 6.05 4.23
N THR A 115 -5.88 4.73 4.17
CA THR A 115 -4.78 3.77 4.38
C THR A 115 -3.71 3.93 3.32
N VAL A 116 -4.10 4.07 2.04
CA VAL A 116 -3.15 4.32 0.94
C VAL A 116 -2.43 5.65 1.19
N LEU A 117 -3.18 6.73 1.41
CA LEU A 117 -2.59 8.06 1.62
C LEU A 117 -1.62 8.10 2.81
N MET A 118 -1.95 7.43 3.93
CA MET A 118 -1.15 7.42 5.15
C MET A 118 0.02 6.43 5.15
N THR A 119 0.20 5.64 4.10
CA THR A 119 1.30 4.66 4.01
C THR A 119 2.17 4.92 2.78
N ALA A 120 1.57 5.08 1.61
CA ALA A 120 2.29 5.36 0.37
C ALA A 120 3.01 6.70 0.43
N THR A 121 2.34 7.75 0.92
CA THR A 121 2.96 9.09 1.05
C THR A 121 4.19 9.06 1.98
N LEU A 122 4.19 8.23 3.03
CA LEU A 122 5.32 8.11 3.95
C LEU A 122 6.51 7.48 3.25
N ALA A 123 6.27 6.39 2.50
CA ALA A 123 7.30 5.74 1.71
C ALA A 123 7.87 6.68 0.62
N GLN A 124 7.01 7.46 -0.05
CA GLN A 124 7.44 8.48 -1.01
C GLN A 124 8.32 9.55 -0.36
N VAL A 125 7.89 10.11 0.77
CA VAL A 125 8.65 11.15 1.49
C VAL A 125 9.97 10.60 2.01
N ALA A 126 10.01 9.35 2.49
CA ALA A 126 11.25 8.67 2.88
C ALA A 126 12.23 8.55 1.71
N GLY A 127 11.73 8.38 0.48
CA GLY A 127 12.52 8.21 -0.75
C GLY A 127 12.58 6.76 -1.23
N VAL A 128 11.58 5.94 -0.90
CA VAL A 128 11.46 4.55 -1.38
C VAL A 128 11.22 4.56 -2.90
N GLU A 129 11.99 3.77 -3.64
CA GLU A 129 11.93 3.75 -5.11
C GLU A 129 10.77 2.90 -5.65
N ASN A 130 10.48 1.76 -4.99
CA ASN A 130 9.44 0.84 -5.43
C ASN A 130 8.38 0.65 -4.33
N ILE A 131 7.19 1.18 -4.56
CA ILE A 131 6.08 1.12 -3.62
C ILE A 131 4.93 0.36 -4.29
N VAL A 132 4.48 -0.72 -3.67
CA VAL A 132 3.40 -1.57 -4.20
C VAL A 132 2.25 -1.62 -3.21
N ALA A 133 1.07 -1.18 -3.63
CA ALA A 133 -0.17 -1.38 -2.87
C ALA A 133 -0.82 -2.72 -3.27
N VAL A 134 -1.17 -3.53 -2.27
CA VAL A 134 -1.90 -4.79 -2.46
C VAL A 134 -3.23 -4.71 -1.72
N THR A 135 -4.30 -5.11 -2.39
CA THR A 135 -5.63 -5.18 -1.80
C THR A 135 -6.32 -6.46 -2.29
N PRO A 136 -7.03 -7.20 -1.43
CA PRO A 136 -7.76 -8.37 -1.87
C PRO A 136 -8.79 -7.96 -2.93
N PRO A 137 -8.89 -8.68 -4.06
CA PRO A 137 -9.92 -8.41 -5.05
C PRO A 137 -11.30 -8.59 -4.42
N GLN A 138 -12.32 -7.96 -5.00
CA GLN A 138 -13.70 -8.14 -4.59
C GLN A 138 -14.54 -8.54 -5.79
N PRO A 139 -15.63 -9.32 -5.61
CA PRO A 139 -16.52 -9.68 -6.71
C PRO A 139 -17.05 -8.48 -7.50
N ASN A 140 -17.21 -7.33 -6.82
CA ASN A 140 -17.69 -6.08 -7.41
C ASN A 140 -16.57 -5.11 -7.83
N GLY A 141 -15.30 -5.54 -7.77
CA GLY A 141 -14.14 -4.70 -8.02
C GLY A 141 -13.67 -3.89 -6.81
N ILE A 142 -12.52 -3.25 -6.96
CA ILE A 142 -11.89 -2.41 -5.91
C ILE A 142 -12.62 -1.06 -5.82
N SER A 143 -12.67 -0.48 -4.62
CA SER A 143 -13.21 0.87 -4.39
C SER A 143 -12.53 1.89 -5.30
N GLN A 144 -13.34 2.74 -5.93
CA GLN A 144 -12.83 3.79 -6.82
C GLN A 144 -12.02 4.83 -6.04
N GLU A 145 -12.39 5.10 -4.80
CA GLU A 145 -11.67 5.99 -3.90
C GLU A 145 -10.29 5.43 -3.53
N VAL A 146 -10.17 4.13 -3.30
CA VAL A 146 -8.87 3.48 -3.06
C VAL A 146 -7.98 3.56 -4.29
N LEU A 147 -8.50 3.24 -5.47
CA LEU A 147 -7.74 3.36 -6.73
C LEU A 147 -7.35 4.81 -7.01
N ALA A 148 -8.23 5.78 -6.74
CA ALA A 148 -7.94 7.19 -6.85
C ALA A 148 -6.85 7.65 -5.87
N ALA A 149 -6.84 7.12 -4.65
CA ALA A 149 -5.76 7.36 -3.70
C ALA A 149 -4.43 6.80 -4.24
N CYS A 150 -4.43 5.60 -4.83
CA CYS A 150 -3.25 5.03 -5.49
C CYS A 150 -2.75 5.92 -6.62
N TYR A 151 -3.66 6.47 -7.45
CA TYR A 151 -3.32 7.43 -8.50
C TYR A 151 -2.62 8.68 -7.94
N ILE A 152 -3.16 9.28 -6.88
CA ILE A 152 -2.60 10.48 -6.24
C ILE A 152 -1.20 10.20 -5.67
N THR A 153 -1.03 9.04 -5.04
CA THR A 153 0.26 8.61 -4.46
C THR A 153 1.17 7.89 -5.45
N GLN A 154 0.80 7.78 -6.73
CA GLN A 154 1.59 7.10 -7.77
C GLN A 154 2.05 5.68 -7.40
N VAL A 155 1.15 4.88 -6.82
CA VAL A 155 1.38 3.46 -6.44
C VAL A 155 0.40 2.52 -7.12
#